data_AF-A0A941DKY2-F1
#
_entry.id   AF-A0A941DKY2-F1
#
_cell.length_a   1.000
_cell.length_b   1.000
_cell.length_c   1.000
_cell.angle_alpha   90.00
_cell.angle_beta   90.00
_cell.angle_gamma   90.00
#
_symmetry.space_group_name_H-M   'P 1'
#
loop_
_entity.id
_entity.type
_entity.pdbx_description
1 polymer ?
#
loop_
_entity_poly.entity_id
_entity_poly.type
_entity_poly.pdbx_seq_one_letter_code
_entity_poly.pdbx_strand_id
1 'polypeptide(L)' 'MEPRIEYIKAAPPVTISTISLLGIPLNEWVFISTIGYTVLLTIFLIRDKLVYPWLERRRALKRANYGDR' A
#
# COMPACT_ATOMS: atom_id res chain seq x y z
N MET A 1 -4.19 -29.34 32.65
CA MET A 1 -4.93 -28.52 31.67
C MET A 1 -4.39 -27.11 31.77
N GLU A 2 -3.52 -26.71 30.84
CA GLU A 2 -2.97 -25.36 30.75
C GLU A 2 -3.76 -24.53 29.74
N PRO A 3 -4.41 -23.44 30.17
CA PRO A 3 -4.85 -22.38 29.26
C PRO A 3 -4.02 -21.12 29.57
N ARG A 4 -2.71 -21.16 29.31
CA ARG A 4 -1.81 -20.00 29.51
C ARG A 4 -1.40 -19.34 28.20
N ILE A 5 -1.75 -19.92 27.05
CA ILE A 5 -1.25 -19.50 25.74
C ILE A 5 -2.28 -18.69 24.93
N GLU A 6 -3.58 -18.82 25.23
CA GLU A 6 -4.63 -18.09 24.48
C GLU A 6 -4.66 -16.58 24.77
N TYR A 7 -4.27 -16.16 25.98
CA TYR A 7 -4.21 -14.74 26.36
C TYR A 7 -3.06 -13.97 25.70
N ILE A 8 -2.01 -14.67 25.27
CA ILE A 8 -0.86 -14.05 24.59
C ILE A 8 -1.19 -13.78 23.11
N LYS A 9 -2.04 -14.60 22.49
CA LYS A 9 -2.52 -14.37 21.12
C LYS A 9 -3.50 -13.20 21.01
N ALA A 10 -4.09 -12.78 22.11
CA ALA A 10 -5.01 -11.66 22.22
C ALA A 10 -4.44 -10.54 23.10
N ALA A 11 -3.11 -10.36 23.12
CA ALA A 11 -2.49 -9.22 23.78
C ALA A 11 -3.21 -7.95 23.29
N PRO A 12 -3.89 -7.22 24.18
CA PRO A 12 -4.86 -6.22 23.78
C PRO A 12 -4.14 -5.08 23.03
N PRO A 13 -4.82 -4.35 22.13
CA PRO A 13 -4.25 -3.20 21.40
C PRO A 13 -3.53 -2.18 22.32
N VAL A 14 -3.87 -2.23 23.61
CA VAL A 14 -3.27 -1.51 24.73
C VAL A 14 -1.74 -1.67 24.82
N THR A 15 -1.17 -2.85 24.52
CA THR A 15 0.30 -3.07 24.61
C THR A 15 1.08 -2.34 23.52
N ILE A 16 0.46 -2.13 22.35
CA ILE A 16 1.08 -1.42 21.22
C ILE A 16 1.10 0.09 21.50
N SER A 17 0.07 0.60 22.20
CA SER A 17 -0.01 2.00 22.62
C SER A 17 1.01 2.42 23.68
N THR A 18 1.59 1.49 24.45
CA THR A 18 2.66 1.81 25.43
C THR A 18 4.05 1.82 24.82
N ILE A 19 4.20 1.41 23.56
CA ILE A 19 5.48 1.35 22.85
C ILE A 19 5.62 2.63 22.02
N SER A 20 6.59 3.45 22.36
CA SER A 20 6.95 4.65 21.59
C SER A 20 8.25 4.41 20.84
N LEU A 21 8.26 4.76 19.56
CA LEU A 21 9.42 4.72 18.68
C LEU A 21 9.83 6.16 18.38
N LEU A 22 11.05 6.53 18.75
CA LEU A 22 11.56 7.91 18.65
C LEU A 22 10.73 8.95 19.42
N GLY A 23 10.11 8.55 20.54
CA GLY A 23 9.24 9.41 21.33
C GLY A 23 7.81 9.55 20.79
N ILE A 24 7.52 8.96 19.63
CA ILE A 24 6.21 8.95 18.98
C ILE A 24 5.55 7.58 19.23
N PRO A 25 4.28 7.50 19.66
CA PRO A 25 3.62 6.22 19.90
C PRO A 25 3.54 5.40 18.60
N LEU A 26 3.77 4.09 18.71
CA LEU A 26 3.78 3.17 17.56
C LEU A 26 2.47 3.20 16.76
N ASN A 27 1.36 3.54 17.41
CA ASN A 27 0.06 3.77 16.76
C ASN A 27 0.13 4.86 15.67
N GLU A 28 0.81 5.98 15.93
CA GLU A 28 0.94 7.07 14.95
C GLU A 28 1.75 6.63 13.73
N TRP A 29 2.79 5.81 13.94
CA TRP A 29 3.56 5.19 12.85
C TRP A 29 2.72 4.24 11.99
N VAL A 30 1.85 3.45 12.62
CA VAL A 30 0.93 2.55 11.92
C VAL A 30 -0.08 3.34 11.10
N PHE A 31 -0.62 4.43 11.66
CA PHE A 31 -1.52 5.33 10.93
C PHE A 31 -0.84 5.95 9.72
N ILE A 32 0.36 6.51 9.88
CA ILE A 32 1.15 7.08 8.77
C ILE A 32 1.42 6.03 7.70
N SER A 33 1.81 4.82 8.10
CA SER A 33 2.09 3.71 7.19
C SER A 33 0.84 3.28 6.42
N THR A 34 -0.31 3.24 7.09
CA THR A 34 -1.60 2.87 6.47
C THR A 34 -2.03 3.91 5.44
N ILE A 35 -1.90 5.19 5.77
CA ILE A 35 -2.18 6.29 4.83
C ILE A 35 -1.22 6.21 3.63
N GLY A 36 0.08 6.06 3.88
CA GLY A 36 1.09 5.94 2.83
C GLY A 36 0.82 4.76 1.90
N TYR A 37 0.53 3.58 2.46
CA TYR A 37 0.17 2.38 1.69
C TYR A 37 -1.07 2.61 0.83
N THR A 38 -2.13 3.18 1.41
CA THR A 38 -3.39 3.45 0.70
C THR A 38 -3.19 4.42 -0.45
N VAL A 39 -2.40 5.49 -0.24
CA VAL A 39 -2.06 6.47 -1.28
C VAL A 39 -1.24 5.81 -2.38
N LEU A 40 -0.22 5.03 -2.04
CA LEU A 40 0.62 4.34 -3.02
C LEU A 40 -0.22 3.37 -3.86
N LEU A 41 -1.05 2.57 -3.21
CA LEU A 41 -1.95 1.63 -3.85
C LEU A 41 -2.90 2.35 -4.82
N THR A 42 -3.48 3.47 -4.38
CA THR A 42 -4.37 4.30 -5.19
C THR A 42 -3.65 4.85 -6.42
N ILE A 43 -2.45 5.40 -6.26
CA ILE A 43 -1.64 5.89 -7.38
C ILE A 43 -1.31 4.76 -8.35
N PHE A 44 -0.91 3.59 -7.84
CA PHE A 44 -0.63 2.43 -8.68
C PHE A 44 -1.85 1.99 -9.47
N LEU A 45 -3.02 1.93 -8.83
CA LEU A 45 -4.25 1.51 -9.47
C LEU A 45 -4.72 2.52 -10.54
N ILE A 46 -4.61 3.82 -10.26
CA ILE A 46 -4.90 4.88 -11.23
C ILE A 46 -3.91 4.82 -12.39
N ARG A 47 -2.61 4.68 -12.11
CA ARG A 47 -1.57 4.53 -13.12
C ARG A 47 -1.84 3.32 -14.00
N ASP A 48 -2.16 2.18 -13.39
CA ASP A 48 -2.39 0.95 -14.14
C ASP A 48 -3.59 1.09 -15.07
N LYS A 49 -4.71 1.62 -14.54
CA LYS A 49 -5.96 1.75 -15.29
C LYS A 49 -5.94 2.85 -16.36
N LEU A 50 -5.16 3.93 -16.19
CA LEU A 50 -5.15 5.06 -17.13
C LEU A 50 -3.93 5.08 -18.04
N VAL A 51 -2.74 4.73 -17.52
CA VAL A 51 -1.48 4.87 -18.26
C VAL A 51 -1.26 3.69 -19.21
N TYR A 52 -1.57 2.45 -18.81
CA TYR A 52 -1.45 1.31 -19.74
C TYR A 52 -2.33 1.43 -20.98
N PRO A 53 -3.65 1.70 -20.90
CA PRO A 53 -4.46 1.79 -22.10
C PRO A 53 -4.06 2.98 -22.98
N TRP A 54 -3.55 4.06 -22.38
CA TRP A 54 -3.05 5.20 -23.15
C TRP A 54 -1.72 4.90 -23.86
N LEU A 55 -0.82 4.15 -23.21
CA LEU A 55 0.44 3.72 -23.83
C LEU A 55 0.22 2.74 -24.99
N GLU A 56 -0.73 1.81 -24.85
CA GLU A 56 -1.07 0.86 -25.92
C GLU A 56 -1.56 1.59 -27.17
N ARG A 57 -2.46 2.57 -26.99
CA ARG A 57 -2.92 3.45 -28.08
C ARG A 57 -1.76 4.17 -28.75
N ARG A 58 -0.81 4.70 -27.98
CA ARG A 58 0.37 5.38 -28.56
C ARG A 58 1.30 4.44 -29.31
N ARG A 59 1.49 3.20 -28.85
CA ARG A 59 2.31 2.20 -29.55
C ARG A 59 1.65 1.78 -30.86
N ALA A 60 0.32 1.64 -30.88
CA ALA A 60 -0.44 1.36 -32.09
C ALA A 60 -0.29 2.49 -33.13
N LEU A 61 -0.40 3.75 -32.71
CA LEU A 61 -0.21 4.91 -33.58
C LEU A 61 1.22 4.99 -34.16
N LYS A 62 2.24 4.72 -33.34
CA LYS A 62 3.64 4.69 -33.83
C LYS A 62 3.88 3.61 -34.88
N ARG A 63 3.26 2.42 -34.72
CA ARG A 63 3.37 1.33 -35.71
C ARG A 63 2.71 1.68 -37.03
N ALA A 64 1.52 2.29 -36.99
CA ALA A 64 0.82 2.74 -38.20
C ALA A 64 1.61 3.80 -38.98
N ASN A 65 2.29 4.73 -38.30
CA ASN A 65 3.08 5.77 -38.95
C ASN A 65 4.41 5.26 -39.56
N TYR A 66 4.94 4.13 -39.07
CA TYR A 66 6.21 3.57 -39.57
C TYR A 66 6.03 2.64 -40.78
N GLY A 67 4.85 2.04 -40.96
CA GLY A 67 4.55 1.19 -42.11
C GLY A 67 4.18 1.94 -43.39
N ASP A 68 4.08 3.27 -43.33
CA ASP A 68 3.63 4.16 -44.41
C ASP A 68 4.78 5.01 -45.00
N ARG A 69 6.05 4.64 -44.75
CA ARG A 69 7.25 5.26 -45.33
C ARG A 69 8.11 4.20 -45.99
#